data_AF-A0A9E5MWW4-F1
#
_entry.id   AF-A0A9E5MWW4-F1
#
_cell.length_a   1.000
_cell.length_b   1.000
_cell.length_c   1.000
_cell.angle_alpha   90.00
_cell.angle_beta   90.00
_cell.angle_gamma   90.00
#
_symmetry.space_group_name_H-M   'P 1'
#
loop_
_entity.id
_entity.type
_entity.pdbx_description
1 polymer ?
#
loop_
_entity_poly.entity_id
_entity_poly.type
_entity_poly.pdbx_seq_one_letter_code
_entity_poly.pdbx_strand_id
1 'polypeptide(L)' 'LDFAEMIAFLEERSLARQYLPERLEILDDMPRTPTGKIQKFVLRDIAAFQSSG' A
#
# COMPACT_ATOMS: atom_id res chain seq x y z
N LEU A 1 -0.62 12.16 7.44
CA LEU A 1 -0.50 10.70 7.36
C LEU A 1 0.70 10.36 6.49
N ASP A 2 1.86 10.40 7.12
CA ASP A 2 3.07 9.82 6.56
C ASP A 2 3.15 8.31 6.90
N PHE A 3 4.19 7.64 6.41
CA PHE A 3 4.40 6.21 6.66
C PHE A 3 4.56 5.90 8.15
N ALA A 4 5.25 6.76 8.91
CA ALA A 4 5.51 6.54 10.32
C ALA A 4 4.23 6.63 11.15
N GLU A 5 3.36 7.61 10.85
CA GLU A 5 2.04 7.75 11.46
C GLU A 5 1.15 6.54 11.15
N MET A 6 1.20 6.00 9.93
CA MET A 6 0.44 4.79 9.58
C MET A 6 0.95 3.57 10.36
N ILE A 7 2.27 3.39 10.48
CA ILE A 7 2.84 2.28 11.25
C ILE A 7 2.46 2.39 12.72
N ALA A 8 2.61 3.57 13.33
CA ALA A 8 2.22 3.81 14.72
C ALA A 8 0.74 3.46 14.96
N PHE A 9 -0.16 3.88 14.06
CA PHE A 9 -1.57 3.54 14.14
C PHE A 9 -1.84 2.03 14.08
N LEU A 10 -1.12 1.29 13.23
CA LEU A 10 -1.25 -0.16 13.12
C LEU A 10 -0.67 -0.90 14.34
N GLU A 11 0.44 -0.41 14.89
CA GLU A 11 1.06 -0.94 16.11
C GLU A 11 0.17 -0.72 17.34
N GLU A 12 -0.45 0.46 17.47
CA GLU A 12 -1.43 0.75 18.53
C GLU A 12 -2.65 -0.17 18.49
N ARG A 13 -2.97 -0.71 17.30
CA ARG A 13 -4.04 -1.70 17.10
C ARG A 13 -3.58 -3.14 17.33
N SER A 14 -2.36 -3.34 17.85
CA SER A 14 -1.76 -4.65 18.11
C SER A 14 -1.60 -5.50 16.85
N LEU A 15 -1.39 -4.87 15.69
CA LEU A 15 -1.04 -5.60 14.48
C LEU A 15 0.36 -6.21 14.64
N ALA A 16 0.51 -7.51 14.39
CA ALA A 16 1.83 -8.14 14.49
C ALA A 16 2.78 -7.56 13.44
N ARG A 17 4.06 -7.38 13.82
CA ARG A 17 5.08 -6.72 12.97
C ARG A 17 5.23 -7.32 11.57
N GLN A 18 5.01 -8.62 11.40
CA GLN A 18 5.03 -9.31 10.10
C GLN A 18 3.90 -8.91 9.14
N TYR A 19 2.84 -8.28 9.64
CA TYR A 19 1.73 -7.74 8.85
C TYR A 19 1.85 -6.24 8.64
N LEU A 20 2.86 -5.59 9.24
CA LEU A 20 3.12 -4.19 8.96
C LEU A 20 3.62 -4.06 7.51
N PRO A 21 3.14 -3.06 6.77
CA PRO A 21 3.63 -2.79 5.43
C PRO A 21 5.09 -2.33 5.48
N GLU A 22 5.87 -2.69 4.47
CA GLU A 22 7.28 -2.28 4.35
C GLU A 22 7.44 -0.89 3.73
N ARG A 23 6.41 -0.38 3.05
CA ARG A 23 6.38 0.94 2.41
C ARG A 23 4.96 1.48 2.28
N LEU A 24 4.85 2.78 2.07
CA LEU A 24 3.61 3.48 1.74
C LEU A 24 3.78 4.21 0.41
N GLU A 25 2.87 3.93 -0.52
CA GLU A 25 2.78 4.63 -1.80
C GLU A 25 1.42 5.33 -1.87
N ILE A 26 1.45 6.62 -2.21
CA ILE A 26 0.24 7.42 -2.42
C ILE A 26 -0.08 7.39 -3.90
N LEU A 27 -1.27 6.92 -4.24
CA LEU A 27 -1.79 6.88 -5.59
C LEU A 27 -2.97 7.84 -5.70
N ASP A 28 -3.04 8.60 -6.79
CA ASP A 28 -4.15 9.52 -7.05
C ASP A 28 -5.47 8.79 -7.27
N ASP A 29 -5.42 7.60 -7.87
CA ASP A 29 -6.57 6.71 -8.03
C ASP A 29 -6.18 5.24 -7.96
N MET A 30 -7.13 4.41 -7.50
CA MET A 30 -6.96 2.97 -7.44
C MET A 30 -7.23 2.36 -8.83
N PRO A 31 -6.32 1.54 -9.38
CA PRO A 31 -6.54 0.91 -10.67
C PRO A 31 -7.74 -0.04 -10.57
N ARG A 32 -8.77 0.22 -11.36
CA ARG A 32 -10.03 -0.54 -11.36
C ARG A 32 -10.36 -1.11 -12.73
N THR A 33 -11.10 -2.21 -12.77
CA THR A 33 -11.75 -2.70 -13.99
C THR A 33 -12.89 -1.75 -14.37
N PRO A 34 -13.41 -1.83 -15.61
CA PRO A 34 -14.62 -1.09 -16.00
C PRO A 34 -15.85 -1.38 -15.10
N THR A 35 -15.86 -2.53 -14.43
CA THR A 35 -16.87 -2.94 -13.45
C THR A 35 -16.55 -2.50 -12.02
N GLY A 36 -15.49 -1.72 -11.80
CA GLY A 36 -15.12 -1.12 -10.52
C GLY A 36 -14.28 -2.00 -9.58
N LYS A 37 -13.87 -3.20 -9.99
CA LYS A 37 -13.03 -4.09 -9.16
C LYS A 37 -11.59 -3.61 -9.14
N ILE A 38 -10.95 -3.64 -7.97
CA ILE A 38 -9.51 -3.30 -7.86
C ILE A 38 -8.66 -4.32 -8.61
N GLN A 39 -7.77 -3.82 -9.46
CA GLN A 39 -6.80 -4.61 -10.22
C GLN A 39 -5.51 -4.77 -9.43
N LYS A 40 -5.49 -5.75 -8.50
CA LYS A 40 -4.33 -6.02 -7.62
C LYS A 40 -3.02 -6.30 -8.36
N PHE A 41 -3.06 -6.80 -9.60
CA PHE A 41 -1.85 -7.05 -10.38
C PHE A 41 -1.16 -5.73 -10.78
N VAL A 42 -1.93 -4.74 -11.24
CA VAL A 42 -1.42 -3.39 -11.55
C VAL A 42 -0.77 -2.75 -10.33
N LEU A 43 -1.39 -2.90 -9.14
CA LEU A 43 -0.80 -2.42 -7.89
C LEU A 43 0.55 -3.07 -7.58
N ARG A 44 0.73 -4.36 -7.87
CA ARG A 44 2.03 -5.03 -7.69
C ARG A 44 3.07 -4.52 -8.69
N ASP A 45 2.67 -4.26 -9.93
CA ASP A 45 3.57 -3.74 -10.96
C ASP A 45 4.03 -2.31 -10.62
N ILE A 46 3.11 -1.44 -10.19
CA ILE A 46 3.43 -0.09 -9.69
C ILE A 46 4.44 -0.18 -8.54
N ALA A 47 4.15 -1.05 -7.57
CA ALA A 47 4.97 -1.17 -6.39
C ALA A 47 6.35 -1.80 -6.69
N ALA A 48 6.48 -2.59 -7.76
CA ALA A 48 7.76 -3.12 -8.25
C ALA A 48 8.57 -2.07 -9.03
N PHE A 49 7.90 -1.25 -9.86
CA PHE A 49 8.55 -0.23 -10.68
C PHE A 49 9.28 0.84 -9.86
N GLN A 50 8.72 1.21 -8.71
CA GLN A 50 9.29 2.25 -7.83
C GLN A 50 10.53 1.78 -7.04
N SER A 51 10.87 0.49 -7.07
CA SER A 51 12.05 -0.05 -6.37
C SER A 51 13.34 0.00 -7.21
N SER A 52 13.30 0.59 -8.41
CA SER A 52 14.44 0.68 -9.36
C SER A 52 14.97 2.11 -9.56
N GLY A 53 14.82 2.99 -8.55
CA GLY A 53 15.36 4.36 -8.55
C GLY A 53 16.50 4.53 -7.56
#